data_AF-A0A8F6NFI7-F1
#
_entry.id   AF-A0A8F6NFI7-F1
#
_cell.length_a   1.000
_cell.length_b   1.000
_cell.length_c   1.000
_cell.angle_alpha   90.00
_cell.angle_beta   90.00
_cell.angle_gamma   90.00
#
_symmetry.space_group_name_H-M   'P 1'
#
loop_
_entity.id
_entity.type
_entity.pdbx_description
1 polymer ?
#
loop_
_entity_poly.entity_id
_entity_poly.type
_entity_poly.pdbx_seq_one_letter_code
_entity_poly.pdbx_strand_id
1 'polypeptide(L)'
;MDTLFKIFEKFSSRPLYFIFFGLSVCEFLQKESALKSPNIENILYLLSAMIMVVFLTGGYEWLIFKFNVTLEPHDQGDIGPTIGTATLAVYLVYAFHFLSEQPDALNLKLLTNSGFIYSTTLLLFSLESMKLRRLKQR
;
A
#
# COMPACT_ATOMS: atom_id res chain seq x y z
N MET A 1 26.82 4.22 -5.34
CA MET A 1 25.75 3.48 -4.63
C MET A 1 24.98 4.38 -3.68
N ASP A 2 25.64 5.30 -2.97
CA ASP A 2 25.02 6.21 -2.00
C ASP A 2 23.99 7.19 -2.58
N THR A 3 24.15 7.63 -3.83
CA THR A 3 23.22 8.57 -4.48
C THR A 3 21.88 7.94 -4.82
N LEU A 4 21.87 6.67 -5.27
CA LEU A 4 20.64 5.93 -5.53
C LEU A 4 19.89 5.63 -4.24
N PHE A 5 20.59 5.19 -3.19
CA PHE A 5 19.99 4.98 -1.87
C PHE A 5 19.40 6.28 -1.28
N LYS A 6 20.09 7.42 -1.41
CA LYS A 6 19.54 8.73 -1.00
C LYS A 6 18.32 9.18 -1.81
N ILE A 7 18.22 8.79 -3.09
CA ILE A 7 17.03 9.06 -3.92
C ILE A 7 15.85 8.20 -3.43
N PHE A 8 16.09 6.92 -3.11
CA PHE A 8 15.08 6.04 -2.54
C PHE A 8 14.66 6.45 -1.12
N GLU A 9 15.58 6.94 -0.27
CA GLU A 9 15.25 7.52 1.04
C GLU A 9 14.35 8.76 0.95
N LYS A 10 14.44 9.50 -0.15
CA LYS A 10 13.65 10.72 -0.38
C LYS A 10 12.32 10.45 -1.09
N PHE A 11 12.15 9.25 -1.68
CA PHE A 11 10.89 8.86 -2.30
C PHE A 11 9.88 8.51 -1.22
N SER A 12 8.92 9.40 -1.00
CA SER A 12 7.71 9.07 -0.24
C SER A 12 7.04 7.87 -0.91
N SER A 13 6.79 6.79 -0.17
CA SER A 13 6.03 5.63 -0.66
C SER A 13 4.53 5.94 -0.82
N ARG A 14 4.07 7.11 -0.34
CA ARG A 14 2.66 7.50 -0.32
C ARG A 14 2.04 7.75 -1.70
N PRO A 15 2.69 8.46 -2.65
CA PRO A 15 2.21 8.52 -4.03
C PRO A 15 2.11 7.15 -4.69
N LEU A 16 3.11 6.28 -4.50
CA LEU A 16 3.08 4.92 -5.03
C LEU A 16 1.93 4.12 -4.41
N TYR A 17 1.73 4.24 -3.09
CA TYR A 17 0.61 3.62 -2.39
C TYR A 17 -0.73 4.02 -3.00
N PHE A 18 -0.95 5.32 -3.24
CA PHE A 18 -2.18 5.80 -3.86
C PHE A 18 -2.39 5.29 -5.29
N ILE A 19 -1.32 5.22 -6.09
CA ILE A 19 -1.38 4.67 -7.44
C ILE A 19 -1.77 3.17 -7.39
N PHE A 20 -1.04 2.37 -6.61
CA PHE A 20 -1.26 0.92 -6.55
C PHE A 20 -2.60 0.56 -5.91
N PHE A 21 -3.03 1.30 -4.89
CA PHE A 21 -4.34 1.09 -4.30
C PHE A 21 -5.46 1.52 -5.25
N GLY A 22 -5.31 2.65 -5.95
CA GLY A 22 -6.25 3.05 -7.01
C GLY A 22 -6.39 1.98 -8.09
N LEU A 23 -5.25 1.43 -8.56
CA LEU A 23 -5.23 0.30 -9.49
C LEU A 23 -5.91 -0.94 -8.92
N SER A 24 -5.71 -1.24 -7.63
CA SER A 24 -6.34 -2.37 -6.96
C SER A 24 -7.86 -2.24 -6.89
N VAL A 25 -8.36 -1.03 -6.59
CA VAL A 25 -9.78 -0.71 -6.62
C VAL A 25 -10.34 -0.89 -8.02
N CYS A 26 -9.65 -0.39 -9.05
CA CYS A 26 -10.07 -0.55 -10.44
C CYS A 26 -10.10 -2.02 -10.87
N GLU A 27 -9.08 -2.81 -10.58
CA GLU A 27 -9.06 -4.25 -10.88
C GLU A 27 -10.19 -5.01 -10.14
N PHE A 28 -10.61 -4.54 -8.96
CA PHE A 28 -11.71 -5.15 -8.22
C PHE A 28 -13.10 -4.76 -8.76
N LEU A 29 -13.29 -3.49 -9.13
CA LEU A 29 -14.60 -2.95 -9.52
C LEU A 29 -14.86 -3.03 -11.03
N GLN A 30 -13.83 -3.15 -11.86
CA GLN A 30 -13.93 -3.07 -13.31
C GLN A 30 -13.51 -4.38 -13.97
N LYS A 31 -14.21 -4.74 -15.05
CA LYS A 31 -13.85 -5.91 -15.86
C LYS A 31 -12.58 -5.66 -16.71
N GLU A 32 -12.40 -4.44 -17.19
CA GLU A 32 -11.22 -3.99 -17.91
C GLU A 32 -10.63 -2.75 -17.24
N SER A 33 -9.45 -2.88 -16.66
CA SER A 33 -8.74 -1.76 -16.01
C SER A 33 -7.94 -0.94 -17.02
N ALA A 34 -7.47 0.23 -16.58
CA ALA A 34 -6.57 1.08 -17.35
C ALA A 34 -5.27 0.39 -17.79
N LEU A 35 -4.85 -0.69 -17.10
CA LEU A 35 -3.66 -1.46 -17.47
C LEU A 35 -3.91 -2.40 -18.65
N LYS A 36 -5.16 -2.84 -18.86
CA LYS A 36 -5.55 -3.70 -19.98
C LYS A 36 -6.00 -2.87 -21.18
N SER A 37 -6.72 -1.78 -20.93
CA SER A 37 -7.27 -0.89 -21.96
C SER A 37 -7.11 0.57 -21.53
N PRO A 38 -6.02 1.26 -21.94
CA PRO A 38 -5.74 2.63 -21.52
C PRO A 38 -6.56 3.65 -22.32
N ASN A 39 -7.90 3.57 -22.23
CA ASN A 39 -8.81 4.56 -22.79
C ASN A 39 -9.10 5.67 -21.77
N ILE A 40 -9.70 6.78 -22.25
CA ILE A 40 -9.98 7.96 -21.42
C ILE A 40 -10.87 7.61 -20.23
N GLU A 41 -11.88 6.76 -20.43
CA GLU A 41 -12.81 6.35 -19.37
C GLU A 41 -12.08 5.60 -18.23
N ASN A 42 -11.26 4.61 -18.57
CA ASN A 42 -10.50 3.82 -17.61
C ASN A 42 -9.45 4.65 -16.86
N ILE A 43 -8.83 5.64 -17.53
CA ILE A 43 -7.94 6.58 -16.88
C ILE A 43 -8.71 7.47 -15.90
N LEU A 44 -9.89 7.98 -16.27
CA LEU A 44 -10.74 8.78 -15.38
C LEU A 44 -11.21 7.96 -14.17
N TYR A 45 -11.53 6.69 -14.36
CA TYR A 45 -11.87 5.80 -13.26
C TYR A 45 -10.69 5.57 -12.31
N LEU A 46 -9.47 5.38 -12.84
CA LEU A 46 -8.26 5.28 -12.01
C LEU A 46 -8.04 6.57 -11.20
N LEU A 47 -8.13 7.74 -11.82
CA LEU A 47 -7.97 9.01 -11.12
C LEU A 47 -9.03 9.18 -10.03
N SER A 48 -10.28 8.80 -10.31
CA SER A 48 -11.38 8.81 -9.34
C SER A 48 -11.13 7.85 -8.18
N ALA A 49 -10.64 6.63 -8.47
CA ALA A 49 -10.26 5.65 -7.46
C ALA A 49 -9.11 6.15 -6.59
N MET A 50 -8.10 6.81 -7.17
CA MET A 50 -7.01 7.44 -6.41
C MET A 50 -7.52 8.53 -5.47
N ILE A 51 -8.45 9.38 -5.92
CA ILE A 51 -9.09 10.39 -5.07
C ILE A 51 -9.84 9.72 -3.91
N MET A 52 -10.63 8.68 -4.18
CA MET A 52 -11.32 7.91 -3.15
C MET A 52 -10.33 7.31 -2.13
N VAL A 53 -9.22 6.74 -2.60
CA VAL A 53 -8.16 6.18 -1.73
C VAL A 53 -7.55 7.24 -0.82
N VAL A 54 -7.39 8.49 -1.27
CA VAL A 54 -6.90 9.58 -0.41
C VAL A 54 -7.85 9.79 0.78
N PHE A 55 -9.17 9.82 0.54
CA PHE A 55 -10.15 9.97 1.60
C PHE A 55 -10.18 8.75 2.54
N LEU A 56 -10.16 7.54 1.99
CA LEU A 56 -10.10 6.31 2.79
C LEU A 56 -8.86 6.26 3.69
N THR A 57 -7.71 6.63 3.12
CA THR A 57 -6.45 6.67 3.87
C THR A 57 -6.49 7.75 4.95
N GLY A 58 -6.99 8.95 4.65
CA GLY A 58 -7.16 10.00 5.65
C GLY A 58 -8.10 9.61 6.79
N GLY A 59 -9.21 8.92 6.47
CA GLY A 59 -10.14 8.38 7.47
C GLY A 59 -9.50 7.30 8.33
N TYR A 60 -8.75 6.38 7.72
CA TYR A 60 -7.97 5.37 8.43
C TYR A 60 -6.94 6.00 9.38
N GLU A 61 -6.12 6.93 8.88
CA GLU A 61 -5.13 7.65 9.70
C GLU A 61 -5.77 8.38 10.88
N TRP A 62 -6.93 9.01 10.66
CA TRP A 62 -7.67 9.68 11.72
C TRP A 62 -8.18 8.70 12.78
N LEU A 63 -8.68 7.53 12.39
CA LEU A 63 -9.10 6.48 13.32
C LEU A 63 -7.93 5.97 14.16
N ILE A 64 -6.77 5.71 13.52
CA ILE A 64 -5.54 5.31 14.22
C ILE A 64 -5.11 6.38 15.20
N PHE A 65 -5.12 7.65 14.79
CA PHE A 65 -4.78 8.76 15.67
C PHE A 65 -5.74 8.84 16.87
N LYS A 66 -7.05 8.76 16.63
CA LYS A 66 -8.05 8.75 17.70
C LYS A 66 -7.85 7.62 18.69
N PHE A 67 -7.56 6.42 18.20
CA PHE A 67 -7.26 5.27 19.04
C PHE A 67 -5.97 5.50 19.85
N ASN A 68 -4.89 5.92 19.21
CA ASN A 68 -3.60 6.15 19.86
C ASN A 68 -3.64 7.26 20.93
N VAL A 69 -4.55 8.24 20.81
CA VAL A 69 -4.78 9.28 21.85
C VAL A 69 -5.49 8.72 23.08
N THR A 70 -6.31 7.68 22.94
CA THR A 70 -7.02 7.06 24.07
C THR A 70 -6.16 6.11 24.91
N LEU A 71 -4.97 5.74 24.42
CA LEU A 71 -4.06 4.84 25.12
C LEU A 71 -3.27 5.54 26.22
N GLU A 72 -3.07 4.86 27.35
CA GLU A 72 -2.30 5.40 28.46
C GLU A 72 -0.82 5.60 28.08
N PRO A 73 -0.09 6.55 28.68
CA PRO A 73 1.30 6.87 28.28
C PRO A 73 2.30 5.72 28.45
N HIS A 74 2.00 4.76 29.32
CA HIS A 74 2.83 3.60 29.59
C HIS A 74 2.44 2.37 28.74
N ASP A 75 1.34 2.46 27.98
CA ASP A 75 0.98 1.43 27.02
C ASP A 75 1.99 1.43 25.87
N GLN A 76 2.60 0.27 25.65
CA GLN A 76 3.54 0.05 24.55
C GLN A 76 2.82 -0.31 23.25
N GLY A 77 1.51 -0.58 23.31
CA GLY A 77 0.68 -0.84 22.16
C GLY A 77 0.63 0.34 21.20
N ASP A 78 0.94 0.08 19.94
CA ASP A 78 0.80 1.04 18.86
C ASP A 78 0.03 0.39 17.71
N ILE A 79 -1.19 0.86 17.49
CA ILE A 79 -2.11 0.19 16.57
C ILE A 79 -1.65 0.33 15.12
N GLY A 80 -1.08 1.47 14.72
CA GLY A 80 -0.57 1.68 13.36
C GLY A 80 0.48 0.63 12.97
N PRO A 81 1.60 0.51 13.72
CA PRO A 81 2.59 -0.55 13.54
C PRO A 81 2.04 -1.96 13.69
N THR A 82 1.07 -2.19 14.57
CA THR A 82 0.46 -3.53 14.75
C THR A 82 -0.30 -3.95 13.50
N ILE A 83 -1.17 -3.09 12.97
CA ILE A 83 -1.90 -3.33 11.72
C ILE A 83 -0.90 -3.48 10.56
N GLY A 84 0.08 -2.58 10.47
CA GLY A 84 1.12 -2.64 9.46
C GLY A 84 1.87 -3.97 9.48
N THR A 85 2.25 -4.47 10.66
CA THR A 85 2.94 -5.77 10.82
C THR A 85 2.05 -6.93 10.40
N ALA A 86 0.76 -6.90 10.76
CA ALA A 86 -0.19 -7.92 10.35
C ALA A 86 -0.38 -7.94 8.82
N THR A 87 -0.52 -6.77 8.18
CA THR A 87 -0.59 -6.70 6.72
C THR A 87 0.71 -7.17 6.07
N LEU A 88 1.87 -6.80 6.63
CA LEU A 88 3.17 -7.25 6.10
C LEU A 88 3.30 -8.77 6.15
N ALA A 89 2.83 -9.41 7.22
CA ALA A 89 2.82 -10.87 7.32
C ALA A 89 1.99 -11.51 6.20
N VAL A 90 0.80 -10.97 5.93
CA VAL A 90 -0.04 -11.42 4.80
C VAL A 90 0.70 -11.24 3.47
N TYR A 91 1.28 -10.06 3.22
CA TYR A 91 2.08 -9.80 2.03
C TYR A 91 3.22 -10.83 1.86
N LEU A 92 3.99 -11.09 2.91
CA LEU A 92 5.13 -12.00 2.85
C LEU A 92 4.70 -13.44 2.51
N VAL A 93 3.58 -13.91 3.07
CA VAL A 93 3.02 -15.22 2.73
C VAL A 93 2.69 -15.31 1.24
N TYR A 94 1.98 -14.33 0.69
CA TYR A 94 1.65 -14.30 -0.74
C TYR A 94 2.90 -14.18 -1.63
N ALA A 95 3.86 -13.33 -1.25
CA ALA A 95 5.09 -13.12 -1.99
C ALA A 95 5.94 -14.39 -2.03
N PHE A 96 6.12 -15.06 -0.90
CA PHE A 96 6.91 -16.30 -0.82
C PHE A 96 6.20 -17.47 -1.52
N HIS A 97 4.88 -17.56 -1.41
CA HIS A 97 4.10 -18.53 -2.17
C HIS A 97 4.31 -18.34 -3.68
N PHE A 98 4.17 -17.11 -4.18
CA PHE A 98 4.38 -16.80 -5.59
C PHE A 98 5.80 -17.14 -6.07
N LEU A 99 6.83 -16.77 -5.30
CA LEU A 99 8.22 -17.09 -5.62
C LEU A 99 8.50 -18.61 -5.60
N SER A 100 7.81 -19.35 -4.74
CA SER A 100 7.91 -20.82 -4.68
C SER A 100 7.30 -21.49 -5.91
N GLU A 101 6.19 -20.98 -6.43
CA GLU A 101 5.50 -21.58 -7.59
C GLU A 101 6.10 -21.15 -8.93
N GLN A 102 6.68 -19.95 -9.00
CA GLN A 102 7.19 -19.39 -10.25
C GLN A 102 8.60 -18.80 -10.09
N PRO A 103 9.65 -19.64 -10.02
CA PRO A 103 11.02 -19.20 -9.79
C PRO A 103 11.57 -18.28 -10.90
N ASP A 104 11.03 -18.35 -12.12
CA ASP A 104 11.45 -17.54 -13.29
C ASP A 104 10.51 -16.34 -13.59
N ALA A 105 9.61 -15.97 -12.67
CA ALA A 105 8.53 -14.99 -12.93
C ALA A 105 8.94 -13.51 -12.99
N LEU A 106 10.21 -13.17 -12.73
CA LEU A 106 10.70 -11.79 -12.77
C LEU A 106 10.85 -11.29 -14.21
N ASN A 107 9.71 -10.99 -14.84
CA ASN A 107 9.63 -10.34 -16.13
C ASN A 107 8.68 -9.12 -16.07
N LEU A 108 8.74 -8.26 -17.08
CA LEU A 108 7.94 -7.03 -17.13
C LEU A 108 6.42 -7.28 -17.18
N LYS A 109 5.96 -8.47 -17.57
CA LYS A 109 4.54 -8.83 -17.54
C LYS A 109 4.01 -8.98 -16.12
N LEU A 110 4.88 -9.17 -15.13
CA LEU A 110 4.49 -9.20 -13.73
C LEU A 110 3.84 -7.87 -13.29
N LEU A 111 4.30 -6.75 -13.83
CA LEU A 111 3.80 -5.41 -13.49
C LEU A 111 2.32 -5.20 -13.87
N THR A 112 1.81 -5.97 -14.85
CA THR A 112 0.41 -5.92 -15.29
C THR A 112 -0.46 -7.01 -14.67
N ASN A 113 0.11 -7.88 -13.83
CA ASN A 113 -0.62 -8.94 -13.16
C ASN A 113 -1.37 -8.36 -11.94
N SER A 114 -2.67 -8.66 -11.83
CA SER A 114 -3.51 -8.23 -10.72
C SER A 114 -2.97 -8.69 -9.36
N GLY A 115 -2.44 -9.91 -9.27
CA GLY A 115 -1.80 -10.44 -8.06
C GLY A 115 -0.59 -9.62 -7.62
N PHE A 116 0.24 -9.17 -8.57
CA PHE A 116 1.36 -8.29 -8.28
C PHE A 116 0.89 -6.93 -7.77
N ILE A 117 -0.10 -6.32 -8.42
CA ILE A 117 -0.69 -5.03 -8.01
C ILE A 117 -1.25 -5.12 -6.59
N TYR A 118 -2.05 -6.14 -6.29
CA TYR A 118 -2.61 -6.36 -4.96
C TYR A 118 -1.53 -6.59 -3.90
N SER A 119 -0.54 -7.43 -4.20
CA SER A 119 0.58 -7.68 -3.27
C SER A 119 1.38 -6.40 -3.00
N THR A 120 1.62 -5.57 -4.02
CA THR A 120 2.35 -4.32 -3.89
C THR A 120 1.55 -3.30 -3.09
N THR A 121 0.22 -3.25 -3.27
CA THR A 121 -0.67 -2.45 -2.43
C THR A 121 -0.60 -2.87 -0.97
N LEU A 122 -0.62 -4.17 -0.66
CA LEU A 122 -0.49 -4.68 0.70
C LEU A 122 0.86 -4.29 1.32
N LEU A 123 1.96 -4.44 0.56
CA LEU A 123 3.28 -3.99 1.00
C LEU A 123 3.27 -2.49 1.31
N LEU A 124 2.80 -1.66 0.40
CA LEU A 124 2.79 -0.21 0.57
C LEU A 124 1.87 0.23 1.72
N PHE A 125 0.70 -0.40 1.88
CA PHE A 125 -0.19 -0.18 3.01
C PHE A 125 0.46 -0.54 4.35
N SER A 126 1.20 -1.67 4.39
CA SER A 126 1.91 -2.10 5.59
C SER A 126 2.95 -1.05 6.02
N LEU A 127 3.73 -0.56 5.06
CA LEU A 127 4.77 0.44 5.28
C LEU A 127 4.19 1.79 5.70
N GLU A 128 3.11 2.25 5.07
CA GLU A 128 2.42 3.49 5.48
C GLU A 128 1.80 3.35 6.88
N SER A 129 1.18 2.22 7.20
CA SER A 129 0.61 1.97 8.53
C SER A 129 1.66 1.97 9.63
N MET A 130 2.85 1.40 9.38
CA MET A 130 3.96 1.41 10.34
C MET A 130 4.50 2.82 10.63
N LYS A 131 4.32 3.78 9.71
CA LYS A 131 4.70 5.18 9.94
C LYS A 131 3.77 5.91 10.89
N LEU A 132 2.55 5.41 11.11
CA LEU A 132 1.56 6.01 12.02
C LEU A 132 1.84 5.73 13.49
N ARG A 133 3.13 5.58 13.84
CA ARG A 133 3.59 5.33 15.19
C ARG A 133 3.24 6.52 16.09
N ARG A 134 2.79 6.25 17.32
CA ARG A 134 2.61 7.24 18.38
C ARG A 134 3.92 8.00 18.57
N LEU A 135 3.86 9.32 18.44
CA LEU A 135 4.96 10.19 18.83
C LEU A 135 5.21 9.97 20.33
N LYS A 136 6.39 9.44 20.68
CA LYS A 136 6.84 9.37 22.06
C LYS A 136 6.80 10.81 22.60
N GLN A 137 5.88 11.13 23.50
CA GLN A 137 5.97 12.37 24.26
C GLN A 137 7.31 12.32 24.99
N ARG A 138 8.20 13.26 24.65
CA ARG A 138 9.45 13.48 25.37
C ARG A 138 9.15 14.07 26.73
#